data_AF-A0A9J6ZHC0-F1
#
_entry.id   AF-A0A9J6ZHC0-F1
#
_cell.length_a   1.000
_cell.length_b   1.000
_cell.length_c   1.000
_cell.angle_alpha   90.00
_cell.angle_beta   90.00
_cell.angle_gamma   90.00
#
_symmetry.space_group_name_H-M   'P 1'
#
loop_
_entity.id
_entity.type
_entity.pdbx_description
1 polymer ?
#
loop_
_entity_poly.entity_id
_entity_poly.type
_entity_poly.pdbx_seq_one_letter_code
_entity_poly.pdbx_strand_id
1 'polypeptide(L)'
;MAPRVYLFLEEKEFVLEAWENANLEIKRCVDNHQLTVYPGHNSNHADIEIKCENIELTLKFSLRDLWQEKSLMLTSINQSVVYDINDENFDYWDTIPPFGVVELFGIDFNRGKETTEAEVEAFCLLLNHFLLKHFMMYVFLEREIQLVLPNILNLNSNLKEFSHNGVKGYRVANFG
;
A
#
# COMPACT_ATOMS: atom_id res chain seq x y z
N MET A 1 0.28 7.79 24.80
CA MET A 1 -0.98 7.50 24.06
C MET A 1 -0.55 7.17 22.64
N ALA A 2 -0.89 6.00 22.11
CA ALA A 2 -0.48 5.65 20.75
C ALA A 2 -1.14 6.62 19.76
N PRO A 3 -0.41 7.20 18.80
CA PRO A 3 -1.00 8.09 17.80
C PRO A 3 -2.02 7.31 16.97
N ARG A 4 -3.16 7.94 16.67
CA ARG A 4 -4.23 7.33 15.86
C ARG A 4 -3.74 7.24 14.41
N VAL A 5 -3.97 6.11 13.73
CA VAL A 5 -3.47 5.87 12.36
C VAL A 5 -3.93 6.96 11.38
N TYR A 6 -5.21 7.38 11.46
CA TYR A 6 -5.72 8.44 10.58
C TYR A 6 -5.03 9.80 10.82
N LEU A 7 -4.62 10.12 12.05
CA LEU A 7 -3.90 11.37 12.37
C LEU A 7 -2.47 11.37 11.83
N PHE A 8 -1.88 10.19 11.63
CA PHE A 8 -0.58 10.04 11.00
C PHE A 8 -0.65 10.27 9.49
N LEU A 9 -1.83 10.11 8.90
CA LEU A 9 -2.09 10.29 7.47
C LEU A 9 -2.67 11.66 7.12
N GLU A 10 -3.05 12.47 8.12
CA GLU A 10 -3.46 13.88 7.96
C GLU A 10 -2.23 14.79 7.69
N GLU A 11 -1.41 14.48 6.69
CA GLU A 11 -0.62 15.52 6.02
C GLU A 11 -1.54 16.24 5.04
N LYS A 12 -1.76 17.55 5.26
CA LYS A 12 -2.71 18.36 4.48
C LYS A 12 -2.36 18.50 3.00
N GLU A 13 -1.15 18.14 2.60
CA GLU A 13 -0.71 18.14 1.21
C GLU A 13 0.27 16.98 1.05
N PHE A 14 -0.22 15.81 0.64
CA PHE A 14 0.68 14.76 0.15
C PHE A 14 1.29 15.27 -1.17
N VAL A 15 2.36 16.05 -1.03
CA VAL A 15 3.20 16.46 -2.16
C VAL A 15 4.18 15.34 -2.40
N LEU A 16 4.03 14.71 -3.54
CA LEU A 16 4.94 13.71 -4.01
C LEU A 16 6.17 14.42 -4.58
N GLU A 17 7.26 14.46 -3.82
CA GLU A 17 8.50 15.09 -4.25
C GLU A 17 9.09 14.35 -5.47
N ALA A 18 9.55 15.11 -6.47
CA ALA A 18 10.36 14.65 -7.62
C ALA A 18 9.69 13.71 -8.66
N TRP A 19 8.56 14.12 -9.25
CA TRP A 19 8.00 13.49 -10.47
C TRP A 19 8.24 14.28 -11.76
N GLU A 20 9.15 15.25 -11.76
CA GLU A 20 9.47 16.09 -12.93
C GLU A 20 9.92 15.28 -14.15
N ASN A 21 10.52 14.10 -13.94
CA ASN A 21 10.98 13.20 -15.00
C ASN A 21 10.02 12.02 -15.26
N ALA A 22 8.89 11.96 -14.55
CA ALA A 22 7.92 10.89 -14.75
C ALA A 22 7.17 11.04 -16.07
N ASN A 23 6.54 9.95 -16.51
CA ASN A 23 5.66 9.96 -17.67
C ASN A 23 4.46 10.90 -17.45
N LEU A 24 3.77 11.24 -18.54
CA LEU A 24 2.69 12.22 -18.53
C LEU A 24 1.50 11.74 -17.69
N GLU A 25 1.24 10.43 -17.72
CA GLU A 25 0.14 9.77 -17.02
C GLU A 25 0.31 9.92 -15.50
N ILE A 26 1.52 9.66 -14.98
CA ILE A 26 1.80 9.82 -13.55
C ILE A 26 1.73 11.28 -13.13
N LYS A 27 2.32 12.20 -13.91
CA LYS A 27 2.19 13.64 -13.62
C LYS A 27 0.73 14.05 -13.53
N ARG A 28 -0.10 13.63 -14.51
CA ARG A 28 -1.52 13.95 -14.49
C ARG A 28 -2.25 13.34 -13.29
N CYS A 29 -1.91 12.12 -12.87
CA CYS A 29 -2.45 11.53 -11.65
C CYS A 29 -2.02 12.31 -10.40
N VAL A 30 -0.72 12.59 -10.24
CA VAL A 30 -0.17 13.36 -9.11
C VAL A 30 -0.78 14.76 -9.05
N ASP A 31 -0.91 15.46 -10.16
CA ASP A 31 -1.40 16.84 -10.18
C ASP A 31 -2.91 16.97 -9.90
N ASN A 32 -3.68 15.89 -10.11
CA ASN A 32 -5.14 15.92 -10.05
C ASN A 32 -5.76 14.90 -9.09
N HIS A 33 -4.95 14.25 -8.26
CA HIS A 33 -5.48 13.34 -7.26
C HIS A 33 -6.06 14.10 -6.08
N GLN A 34 -7.11 13.53 -5.49
CA GLN A 34 -7.62 13.88 -4.19
C GLN A 34 -7.48 12.67 -3.28
N LEU A 35 -6.72 12.82 -2.20
CA LEU A 35 -6.61 11.83 -1.16
C LEU A 35 -7.40 12.30 0.07
N THR A 36 -8.35 11.49 0.51
CA THR A 36 -9.14 11.74 1.71
C THR A 36 -8.95 10.60 2.70
N VAL A 37 -8.65 10.94 3.94
CA VAL A 37 -8.52 9.99 5.05
C VAL A 37 -9.68 10.18 5.99
N TYR A 38 -10.36 9.09 6.32
CA TYR A 38 -11.45 9.06 7.29
C TYR A 38 -11.04 8.25 8.52
N PRO A 39 -11.53 8.63 9.72
CA PRO A 39 -11.36 7.79 10.91
C PRO A 39 -11.98 6.42 10.68
N GLY A 40 -11.23 5.36 10.96
CA GLY A 40 -11.77 4.00 10.95
C GLY A 40 -12.60 3.70 12.20
N HIS A 41 -13.01 2.44 12.34
CA HIS A 41 -13.87 2.01 13.46
C HIS A 41 -13.22 2.15 14.84
N ASN A 42 -11.88 2.21 14.92
CA ASN A 42 -11.12 2.44 16.15
C ASN A 42 -9.82 3.22 15.85
N SER A 43 -8.97 3.47 16.87
CA SER A 43 -7.72 4.23 16.74
C SER A 43 -6.65 3.62 15.82
N ASN A 44 -6.74 2.33 15.54
CA ASN A 44 -5.78 1.54 14.79
C ASN A 44 -6.19 1.37 13.33
N HIS A 45 -7.35 1.93 12.95
CA HIS A 45 -7.92 1.82 11.63
C HIS A 45 -8.11 3.19 10.98
N ALA A 46 -8.03 3.22 9.66
CA ALA A 46 -8.34 4.38 8.84
C ALA A 46 -8.98 3.91 7.54
N ASP A 47 -9.92 4.67 7.00
CA ASP A 47 -10.43 4.45 5.66
C ASP A 47 -9.83 5.51 4.73
N ILE A 48 -9.36 5.09 3.57
CA ILE A 48 -8.72 5.95 2.58
C ILE A 48 -9.52 5.91 1.31
N GLU A 49 -9.75 7.08 0.73
CA GLU A 49 -10.32 7.26 -0.59
C GLU A 49 -9.35 8.11 -1.43
N ILE A 50 -8.89 7.55 -2.54
CA ILE A 50 -8.07 8.25 -3.53
C ILE A 50 -8.88 8.38 -4.81
N LYS A 51 -8.99 9.59 -5.35
CA LYS A 51 -9.70 9.90 -6.59
C LYS A 51 -8.80 10.64 -7.55
N CYS A 52 -8.86 10.33 -8.84
CA CYS A 52 -8.38 11.19 -9.91
C CYS A 52 -9.57 11.52 -10.81
N GLU A 53 -10.25 12.65 -10.56
CA GLU A 53 -11.52 12.98 -11.21
C GLU A 53 -11.40 13.09 -12.73
N ASN A 54 -10.28 13.64 -13.23
CA ASN A 54 -10.03 13.83 -14.66
C ASN A 54 -10.05 12.54 -15.49
N ILE A 55 -9.83 11.39 -14.85
CA ILE A 55 -9.73 10.08 -15.49
C ILE A 55 -10.68 9.07 -14.84
N GLU A 56 -11.61 9.55 -14.01
CA GLU A 56 -12.62 8.74 -13.33
C GLU A 56 -12.05 7.50 -12.62
N LEU A 57 -10.87 7.65 -12.01
CA LEU A 57 -10.28 6.61 -11.16
C LEU A 57 -10.64 6.86 -9.72
N THR A 58 -11.13 5.82 -9.03
CA THR A 58 -11.38 5.86 -7.59
C THR A 58 -10.91 4.57 -6.95
N LEU A 59 -10.15 4.69 -5.87
CA LEU A 59 -9.76 3.58 -5.01
C LEU A 59 -10.17 3.88 -3.58
N LYS A 60 -10.86 2.92 -2.96
CA LYS A 60 -11.21 2.95 -1.54
C LYS A 60 -10.62 1.73 -0.88
N PHE A 61 -10.09 1.90 0.32
CA PHE A 61 -9.61 0.79 1.12
C PHE A 61 -9.56 1.18 2.59
N SER A 62 -9.58 0.17 3.45
CA SER A 62 -9.33 0.32 4.86
C SER A 62 -7.90 -0.10 5.20
N LEU A 63 -7.33 0.57 6.18
CA LEU A 63 -6.04 0.26 6.79
C LEU A 63 -6.22 -0.23 8.22
N ARG A 64 -5.38 -1.18 8.61
CA ARG A 64 -5.23 -1.68 9.97
C ARG A 64 -3.76 -1.70 10.37
N ASP A 65 -3.41 -1.06 11.49
CA ASP A 65 -2.10 -1.24 12.12
C ASP A 65 -2.00 -2.63 12.76
N LEU A 66 -1.15 -3.49 12.17
CA LEU A 66 -1.03 -4.88 12.60
C LEU A 66 -0.38 -5.03 13.97
N TRP A 67 0.51 -4.11 14.35
CA TRP A 67 1.19 -4.15 15.64
C TRP A 67 0.27 -3.74 16.77
N GLN A 68 -0.48 -2.64 16.59
CA GLN A 68 -1.43 -2.16 17.60
C GLN A 68 -2.60 -3.14 17.80
N GLU A 69 -3.02 -3.83 16.72
CA GLU A 69 -4.03 -4.89 16.79
C GLU A 69 -3.48 -6.24 17.26
N LYS A 70 -2.15 -6.37 17.48
CA LYS A 70 -1.48 -7.63 17.85
C LYS A 70 -1.83 -8.77 16.90
N SER A 71 -1.85 -8.48 15.60
CA SER A 71 -2.30 -9.42 14.59
C SER A 71 -1.37 -10.62 14.44
N LEU A 72 -1.94 -11.82 14.38
CA LEU A 72 -1.22 -13.06 14.06
C LEU A 72 -0.62 -13.05 12.64
N MET A 73 -1.07 -12.13 11.78
CA MET A 73 -0.50 -11.94 10.45
C MET A 73 0.99 -11.56 10.51
N LEU A 74 1.43 -10.86 11.57
CA LEU A 74 2.84 -10.55 11.79
C LEU A 74 3.70 -11.82 11.90
N THR A 75 3.18 -12.88 12.53
CA THR A 75 3.86 -14.17 12.61
C THR A 75 3.99 -14.83 11.24
N SER A 76 2.91 -14.81 10.44
CA SER A 76 2.93 -15.33 9.07
C SER A 76 3.90 -14.58 8.16
N ILE A 77 3.97 -13.25 8.30
CA ILE A 77 4.92 -12.40 7.58
C ILE A 77 6.35 -12.76 7.97
N ASN A 78 6.65 -12.85 9.27
CA ASN A 78 7.96 -13.29 9.78
C ASN A 78 8.40 -14.65 9.19
N GLN A 79 7.48 -15.62 9.16
CA GLN A 79 7.77 -16.97 8.66
C GLN A 79 8.02 -17.03 7.15
N SER A 80 7.57 -16.02 6.39
CA SER A 80 7.85 -15.93 4.95
C SER A 80 9.27 -15.49 4.62
N VAL A 81 10.04 -15.03 5.60
CA VAL A 81 11.42 -14.60 5.42
C VAL A 81 12.32 -15.83 5.34
N VAL A 82 13.02 -15.98 4.22
CA VAL A 82 14.04 -17.02 4.03
C VAL A 82 15.36 -16.50 4.58
N TYR A 83 15.92 -17.16 5.59
CA TYR A 83 17.31 -16.92 6.03
C TYR A 83 18.24 -17.54 4.99
N ASP A 84 18.71 -16.75 4.03
CA ASP A 84 19.74 -17.19 3.09
C ASP A 84 21.13 -16.85 3.64
N ILE A 85 21.92 -17.89 3.93
CA ILE A 85 23.24 -17.80 4.56
C ILE A 85 24.34 -17.43 3.52
N ASN A 86 23.96 -17.33 2.24
CA ASN A 86 24.89 -17.26 1.11
C ASN A 86 24.98 -15.90 0.38
N ASP A 87 24.45 -14.82 0.96
CA ASP A 87 24.78 -13.42 0.59
C ASP A 87 24.45 -12.95 -0.84
N GLU A 88 23.64 -13.69 -1.62
CA GLU A 88 23.29 -13.32 -3.02
C GLU A 88 21.87 -12.73 -3.20
N ASN A 89 20.96 -12.90 -2.23
CA ASN A 89 19.59 -12.35 -2.25
C ASN A 89 19.14 -11.94 -0.82
N PHE A 90 19.89 -11.03 -0.19
CA PHE A 90 19.64 -10.63 1.20
C PHE A 90 18.38 -9.74 1.35
N ASP A 91 17.32 -10.29 1.96
CA ASP A 91 16.28 -9.50 2.65
C ASP A 91 16.87 -9.17 4.06
N TYR A 92 17.53 -8.02 4.25
CA TYR A 92 17.99 -7.54 5.56
C TYR A 92 16.79 -7.27 6.49
N TRP A 93 16.27 -8.30 7.16
CA TRP A 93 15.13 -8.19 8.09
C TRP A 93 15.40 -8.88 9.43
N ASP A 94 16.46 -8.48 10.14
CA ASP A 94 16.67 -8.93 11.53
C ASP A 94 15.61 -8.37 12.51
N THR A 95 14.71 -7.50 12.05
CA THR A 95 13.55 -7.03 12.82
C THR A 95 12.41 -6.58 11.89
N ILE A 96 11.20 -7.15 12.03
CA ILE A 96 9.99 -6.41 11.62
C ILE A 96 10.03 -5.08 12.37
N PRO A 97 9.93 -3.93 11.69
CA PRO A 97 9.95 -2.66 12.37
C PRO A 97 8.78 -2.60 13.35
N PRO A 98 9.01 -2.13 14.59
CA PRO A 98 8.01 -2.20 15.65
C PRO A 98 6.76 -1.34 15.39
N PHE A 99 6.78 -0.48 14.36
CA PHE A 99 5.68 0.38 13.93
C PHE A 99 5.64 0.50 12.41
N GLY A 100 4.47 0.86 11.86
CA GLY A 100 4.32 1.16 10.43
C GLY A 100 4.17 -0.06 9.54
N VAL A 101 3.67 -1.18 10.07
CA VAL A 101 3.20 -2.33 9.27
C VAL A 101 1.68 -2.29 9.24
N VAL A 102 1.10 -2.04 8.06
CA VAL A 102 -0.35 -1.94 7.89
C VAL A 102 -0.90 -2.97 6.93
N GLU A 103 -2.09 -3.48 7.21
CA GLU A 103 -2.84 -4.31 6.27
C GLU A 103 -3.88 -3.46 5.53
N LEU A 104 -3.93 -3.63 4.22
CA LEU A 104 -4.96 -3.11 3.34
C LEU A 104 -6.04 -4.17 3.15
N PHE A 105 -7.29 -3.77 3.33
CA PHE A 105 -8.45 -4.64 3.14
C PHE A 105 -9.67 -3.83 2.69
N GLY A 106 -10.71 -4.52 2.21
CA GLY A 106 -11.93 -3.87 1.73
C GLY A 106 -11.67 -2.99 0.51
N ILE A 107 -10.78 -3.43 -0.37
CA ILE A 107 -10.36 -2.66 -1.54
C ILE A 107 -11.48 -2.64 -2.56
N ASP A 108 -11.94 -1.44 -2.88
CA ASP A 108 -12.91 -1.16 -3.93
C ASP A 108 -12.25 -0.24 -4.96
N PHE A 109 -12.27 -0.67 -6.22
CA PHE A 109 -11.61 0.02 -7.32
C PHE A 109 -12.60 0.26 -8.45
N ASN A 110 -12.79 1.52 -8.79
CA ASN A 110 -13.63 1.95 -9.90
C ASN A 110 -12.78 2.65 -10.96
N ARG A 111 -13.07 2.32 -12.22
CA ARG A 111 -12.37 2.84 -13.40
C ARG A 111 -13.37 3.33 -14.43
N GLY A 112 -13.15 4.55 -14.90
CA GLY A 112 -13.88 5.13 -16.03
C GLY A 112 -13.73 4.33 -17.32
N LYS A 113 -14.70 4.47 -18.22
CA LYS A 113 -14.71 3.74 -19.49
C LYS A 113 -13.55 4.12 -20.41
N GLU A 114 -13.08 5.36 -20.30
CA GLU A 114 -12.03 5.92 -21.16
C GLU A 114 -10.64 5.86 -20.52
N THR A 115 -10.56 5.42 -19.26
CA THR A 115 -9.27 5.31 -18.55
C THR A 115 -8.38 4.27 -19.22
N THR A 116 -7.13 4.59 -19.50
CA THR A 116 -6.15 3.68 -20.12
C THR A 116 -5.43 2.81 -19.09
N GLU A 117 -4.81 1.69 -19.51
CA GLU A 117 -4.00 0.86 -18.59
C GLU A 117 -2.84 1.65 -17.98
N ALA A 118 -2.16 2.48 -18.78
CA ALA A 118 -1.04 3.30 -18.30
C ALA A 118 -1.46 4.28 -17.19
N GLU A 119 -2.70 4.78 -17.24
CA GLU A 119 -3.26 5.64 -16.19
C GLU A 119 -3.58 4.86 -14.91
N VAL A 120 -4.07 3.64 -15.06
CA VAL A 120 -4.30 2.73 -13.93
C VAL A 120 -2.98 2.36 -13.27
N GLU A 121 -1.95 2.01 -14.05
CA GLU A 121 -0.60 1.73 -13.56
C GLU A 121 -0.02 2.95 -12.83
N ALA A 122 -0.13 4.14 -13.43
CA ALA A 122 0.29 5.40 -12.82
C ALA A 122 -0.41 5.67 -11.48
N PHE A 123 -1.71 5.38 -11.41
CA PHE A 123 -2.51 5.55 -10.20
C PHE A 123 -2.16 4.53 -9.12
N CYS A 124 -1.88 3.27 -9.48
CA CYS A 124 -1.38 2.27 -8.55
C CYS A 124 0.04 2.57 -8.06
N LEU A 125 0.89 3.17 -8.90
CA LEU A 125 2.20 3.69 -8.48
C LEU A 125 2.06 4.80 -7.44
N LEU A 126 1.19 5.78 -7.68
CA LEU A 126 0.89 6.86 -6.73
C LEU A 126 0.52 6.29 -5.35
N LEU A 127 -0.39 5.32 -5.31
CA LEU A 127 -0.80 4.63 -4.09
C LEU A 127 0.40 3.96 -3.40
N ASN A 128 1.20 3.20 -4.13
CA ASN A 128 2.36 2.51 -3.59
C ASN A 128 3.33 3.50 -2.92
N HIS A 129 3.64 4.60 -3.61
CA HIS A 129 4.49 5.66 -3.05
C HIS A 129 3.87 6.33 -1.82
N PHE A 130 2.56 6.59 -1.83
CA PHE A 130 1.85 7.11 -0.66
C PHE A 130 2.00 6.19 0.55
N LEU A 131 1.74 4.90 0.37
CA LEU A 131 1.83 3.92 1.44
C LEU A 131 3.26 3.80 1.96
N LEU A 132 4.26 3.75 1.08
CA LEU A 132 5.66 3.60 1.49
C LEU A 132 6.29 4.88 2.05
N LYS A 133 5.72 6.07 1.77
CA LYS A 133 6.11 7.32 2.46
C LYS A 133 5.70 7.29 3.94
N HIS A 134 4.54 6.72 4.25
CA HIS A 134 3.96 6.75 5.60
C HIS A 134 4.22 5.46 6.40
N PHE A 135 4.33 4.32 5.72
CA PHE A 135 4.45 3.01 6.34
C PHE A 135 5.72 2.32 5.87
N MET A 136 6.36 1.62 6.80
CA MET A 136 7.55 0.83 6.48
C MET A 136 7.20 -0.40 5.64
N MET A 137 6.00 -0.97 5.88
CA MET A 137 5.47 -2.07 5.11
C MET A 137 3.95 -1.94 5.02
N TYR A 138 3.43 -2.29 3.86
CA TYR A 138 2.02 -2.59 3.73
C TYR A 138 1.80 -4.01 3.20
N VAL A 139 0.73 -4.64 3.65
CA VAL A 139 0.39 -6.02 3.28
C VAL A 139 -1.05 -6.11 2.84
N PHE A 140 -1.36 -7.11 2.03
CA PHE A 140 -2.73 -7.39 1.59
C PHE A 140 -2.87 -8.88 1.32
N LEU A 141 -4.05 -9.42 1.59
CA LEU A 141 -4.40 -10.78 1.18
C LEU A 141 -4.80 -10.76 -0.28
N GLU A 142 -4.48 -11.83 -1.01
CA GLU A 142 -4.74 -11.95 -2.45
C GLU A 142 -6.20 -11.67 -2.82
N ARG A 143 -7.13 -12.13 -1.97
CA ARG A 143 -8.57 -11.89 -2.15
C ARG A 143 -8.96 -10.41 -2.14
N GLU A 144 -8.21 -9.56 -1.43
CA GLU A 144 -8.52 -8.13 -1.30
C GLU A 144 -8.13 -7.38 -2.57
N ILE A 145 -7.05 -7.81 -3.23
CA ILE A 145 -6.52 -7.08 -4.38
C ILE A 145 -6.96 -7.64 -5.73
N GLN A 146 -7.86 -8.61 -5.82
CA GLN A 146 -8.20 -9.26 -7.09
C GLN A 146 -8.56 -8.29 -8.22
N LEU A 147 -9.20 -7.16 -7.89
CA LEU A 147 -9.61 -6.12 -8.83
C LEU A 147 -8.45 -5.26 -9.35
N VAL A 148 -7.32 -5.23 -8.64
CA VAL A 148 -6.14 -4.39 -8.92
C VAL A 148 -4.85 -5.22 -9.03
N LEU A 149 -4.93 -6.54 -8.87
CA LEU A 149 -3.82 -7.49 -8.83
C LEU A 149 -2.92 -7.41 -10.06
N PRO A 150 -3.44 -7.36 -11.31
CA PRO A 150 -2.57 -7.25 -12.49
C PRO A 150 -1.69 -6.00 -12.45
N ASN A 151 -2.26 -4.88 -11.99
CA ASN A 151 -1.56 -3.59 -11.92
C ASN A 151 -0.54 -3.61 -10.77
N ILE A 152 -0.92 -4.10 -9.59
CA ILE A 152 -0.01 -4.12 -8.42
C ILE A 152 1.17 -5.08 -8.64
N LEU A 153 0.95 -6.26 -9.24
CA LEU A 153 2.03 -7.24 -9.49
C LEU A 153 3.06 -6.74 -10.49
N ASN A 154 2.63 -6.05 -11.54
CA ASN A 154 3.54 -5.52 -12.56
C ASN A 154 4.42 -4.36 -12.05
N LEU A 155 3.95 -3.65 -11.01
CA LEU A 155 4.57 -2.42 -10.56
C LEU A 155 5.71 -2.62 -9.56
N ASN A 156 5.86 -3.80 -8.95
CA ASN A 156 6.66 -3.91 -7.74
C ASN A 156 7.53 -5.17 -7.70
N SER A 157 8.78 -5.03 -8.13
CA SER A 157 9.81 -6.07 -8.00
C SER A 157 10.07 -6.49 -6.54
N ASN A 158 9.66 -5.67 -5.57
CA ASN A 158 9.86 -5.90 -4.14
C ASN A 158 8.66 -6.60 -3.48
N LEU A 159 7.66 -7.02 -4.26
CA LEU A 159 6.52 -7.77 -3.77
C LEU A 159 6.95 -9.19 -3.36
N LYS A 160 6.74 -9.53 -2.09
CA LYS A 160 7.04 -10.85 -1.54
C LYS A 160 5.77 -11.55 -1.10
N GLU A 161 5.72 -12.86 -1.28
CA GLU A 161 4.55 -13.67 -0.94
C GLU A 161 4.65 -14.21 0.49
N PHE A 162 3.51 -14.35 1.17
CA PHE A 162 3.38 -15.08 2.43
C PHE A 162 2.07 -15.87 2.46
N SER A 163 1.94 -16.79 3.43
CA SER A 163 0.69 -17.52 3.66
C SER A 163 0.18 -17.25 5.07
N HIS A 164 -1.09 -16.87 5.17
CA HIS A 164 -1.76 -16.62 6.44
C HIS A 164 -3.10 -17.34 6.48
N ASN A 165 -3.26 -18.29 7.41
CA ASN A 165 -4.46 -19.12 7.55
C ASN A 165 -4.90 -19.80 6.23
N GLY A 166 -3.93 -20.25 5.43
CA GLY A 166 -4.19 -20.91 4.14
C GLY A 166 -4.56 -19.95 3.00
N VAL A 167 -4.52 -18.63 3.24
CA VAL A 167 -4.75 -17.60 2.22
C VAL A 167 -3.40 -17.00 1.82
N LYS A 168 -3.18 -16.90 0.51
CA LYS A 168 -2.02 -16.21 -0.04
C LYS A 168 -2.10 -14.72 0.27
N GLY A 169 -1.01 -14.15 0.74
CA GLY A 169 -0.84 -12.73 0.99
C GLY A 169 0.43 -12.21 0.35
N TYR A 170 0.50 -10.90 0.26
CA TYR A 170 1.61 -10.18 -0.34
C TYR A 170 2.04 -9.05 0.59
N ARG A 171 3.36 -8.86 0.70
CA ARG A 171 3.97 -7.78 1.45
C ARG A 171 4.82 -6.94 0.51
N VAL A 172 4.75 -5.63 0.72
CA VAL A 172 5.58 -4.64 0.04
C VAL A 172 6.20 -3.77 1.13
N ALA A 173 7.51 -3.61 1.08
CA ALA A 173 8.24 -2.80 2.05
C ALA A 173 9.12 -1.77 1.36
N ASN A 174 9.36 -0.67 2.07
CA ASN A 174 10.26 0.37 1.62
C ASN A 174 11.70 -0.13 1.84
N PHE A 175 12.31 -0.69 0.80
CA PHE A 175 13.73 -1.00 0.81
C PHE A 175 14.47 0.13 0.09
N GLY A 176 15.15 0.95 0.88
CA GLY A 176 16.38 1.62 0.45
C GLY A 176 17.57 0.69 0.66
#